data_AF-M1BAE3-F1
#
_entry.id   AF-M1BAE3-F1
#
_cell.length_a   1.000
_cell.length_b   1.000
_cell.length_c   1.000
_cell.angle_alpha   90.00
_cell.angle_beta   90.00
_cell.angle_gamma   90.00
#
_symmetry.space_group_name_H-M   'P 1'
#
loop_
_entity.id
_entity.type
_entity.pdbx_description
1 polymer ?
#
loop_
_entity_poly.entity_id
_entity_poly.type
_entity_poly.pdbx_seq_one_letter_code
_entity_poly.pdbx_strand_id
1 'polypeptide(L)'
;MMNGPKYDGKYLHALTKRLLGGTRLHDTLTAVVIPTFDIKTLQPVIFSSYEANSKPDLDAELADICISTSAAPTFLPAYCFKTQDAQNKDREFNLIDGGVAANNPTLIAIGEVTKQVLMKHEDLFPIKPMEYGRFLVISLGTGNAKNEGKYNAKMAAKWGLLSWLTHDNSTPIIEAFNQASADMVDYHNFVVFKALQSDDQYLRIQDDTLTGNLASVDIATKENLEGLVKVGERLLDKPASKINLDKGVYEAVENGGTNKEALRRFAKTLSDERKFRQSK
;
A
#
# COMPACT_ATOMS: atom_id res chain seq x y z
N MET A 1 12.83 -30.50 1.35
CA MET A 1 12.27 -29.35 2.08
C MET A 1 13.14 -28.15 1.72
N MET A 2 12.56 -27.09 1.15
CA MET A 2 13.29 -25.82 1.03
C MET A 2 13.33 -25.20 2.43
N ASN A 3 14.53 -25.07 3.00
CA ASN A 3 14.70 -24.38 4.28
C ASN A 3 14.91 -22.88 3.98
N GLY A 4 13.99 -22.04 4.46
CA GLY A 4 14.09 -20.58 4.37
C GLY A 4 13.36 -19.94 3.18
N PRO A 5 13.33 -18.60 3.14
CA PRO A 5 12.69 -17.82 2.08
C PRO A 5 13.43 -17.96 0.73
N LYS A 6 12.76 -17.58 -0.37
CA LYS A 6 13.32 -17.61 -1.73
C LYS A 6 14.57 -16.74 -1.90
N TYR A 7 14.64 -15.62 -1.19
CA TYR A 7 15.75 -14.66 -1.20
C TYR A 7 16.29 -14.43 0.21
N ASP A 8 17.60 -14.23 0.35
CA ASP A 8 18.25 -14.04 1.66
C ASP A 8 18.15 -12.60 2.21
N GLY A 9 17.65 -11.65 1.41
CA GLY A 9 17.44 -10.25 1.77
C GLY A 9 18.73 -9.40 1.90
N LYS A 10 19.93 -9.99 1.86
CA LYS A 10 21.18 -9.28 2.20
C LYS A 10 21.44 -8.09 1.28
N TYR A 11 21.23 -8.28 -0.02
CA TYR A 11 21.42 -7.21 -1.00
C TYR A 11 20.42 -6.06 -0.80
N LEU A 12 19.14 -6.39 -0.55
CA LEU A 12 18.11 -5.40 -0.25
C LEU A 12 18.49 -4.58 0.99
N HIS A 13 18.92 -5.24 2.06
CA HIS A 13 19.31 -4.56 3.30
C HIS A 13 20.49 -3.61 3.07
N ALA A 14 21.55 -4.08 2.39
CA ALA A 14 22.72 -3.27 2.11
C ALA A 14 22.40 -2.07 1.21
N LEU A 15 21.56 -2.27 0.18
CA LEU A 15 21.13 -1.21 -0.72
C LEU A 15 20.29 -0.16 0.01
N THR A 16 19.28 -0.59 0.76
CA THR A 16 18.39 0.29 1.51
C THR A 16 19.16 1.11 2.53
N LYS A 17 20.06 0.48 3.30
CA LYS A 17 20.91 1.18 4.27
C LYS A 17 21.86 2.19 3.61
N ARG A 18 22.40 1.87 2.43
CA ARG A 18 23.25 2.80 1.67
C ARG A 18 22.46 4.02 1.16
N LEU A 19 21.21 3.81 0.71
CA LEU A 19 20.38 4.88 0.16
C LEU A 19 19.80 5.80 1.24
N LEU A 20 19.36 5.24 2.36
CA LEU A 20 18.67 5.97 3.42
C LEU A 20 19.61 6.43 4.55
N GLY A 21 20.80 5.86 4.66
CA GLY A 21 21.76 6.20 5.70
C GLY A 21 21.18 6.02 7.10
N GLY A 22 21.42 6.99 7.99
CA GLY A 22 20.84 7.03 9.34
C GLY A 22 19.54 7.84 9.45
N THR A 23 18.87 8.12 8.34
CA THR A 23 17.62 8.91 8.33
C THR A 23 16.54 8.17 9.11
N ARG A 24 15.89 8.85 10.06
CA ARG A 24 14.83 8.29 10.90
C ARG A 24 13.44 8.73 10.43
N LEU A 25 12.40 8.13 11.00
CA LEU A 25 11.02 8.39 10.64
C LEU A 25 10.64 9.87 10.82
N HIS A 26 11.13 10.55 11.86
CA HIS A 26 10.85 11.97 12.06
C HIS A 26 11.55 12.90 11.06
N ASP A 27 12.62 12.45 10.39
CA ASP A 27 13.38 13.24 9.41
C ASP A 27 12.65 13.38 8.05
N THR A 28 11.49 12.71 7.87
CA THR A 28 10.77 12.72 6.60
C THR A 28 10.25 14.10 6.21
N LEU A 29 10.47 14.50 4.96
CA LEU A 29 10.05 15.82 4.42
C LEU A 29 8.53 16.03 4.35
N THR A 30 7.77 14.95 4.34
CA THR A 30 6.31 14.94 4.37
C THR A 30 5.85 13.84 5.32
N ALA A 31 4.61 13.91 5.77
CA ALA A 31 4.06 12.83 6.56
C ALA A 31 4.04 11.51 5.76
N VAL A 32 4.52 10.43 6.38
CA VAL A 32 4.50 9.08 5.82
C VAL A 32 3.79 8.13 6.77
N VAL A 33 3.15 7.11 6.21
CA VAL A 33 2.41 6.07 6.94
C VAL A 33 2.76 4.73 6.29
N ILE A 34 3.55 3.91 6.98
CA ILE A 34 4.14 2.69 6.43
C ILE A 34 3.69 1.49 7.29
N PRO A 35 2.80 0.63 6.78
CA PRO A 35 2.34 -0.54 7.52
C PRO A 35 3.39 -1.66 7.51
N THR A 36 3.45 -2.39 8.61
CA THR A 36 4.14 -3.68 8.77
C THR A 36 3.28 -4.59 9.65
N PHE A 37 3.65 -5.86 9.79
CA PHE A 37 2.99 -6.77 10.72
C PHE A 37 4.01 -7.41 11.67
N ASP A 38 3.79 -7.33 12.98
CA ASP A 38 4.69 -7.90 13.96
C ASP A 38 4.23 -9.33 14.32
N ILE A 39 5.07 -10.31 13.99
CA ILE A 39 4.73 -11.74 14.16
C ILE A 39 4.88 -12.22 15.61
N LYS A 40 5.55 -11.45 16.47
CA LYS A 40 5.71 -11.79 17.89
C LYS A 40 4.49 -11.34 18.69
N THR A 41 3.96 -10.16 18.38
CA THR A 41 2.75 -9.62 19.02
C THR A 41 1.46 -9.97 18.28
N LEU A 42 1.56 -10.46 17.03
CA LEU A 42 0.44 -10.74 16.14
C LEU A 42 -0.45 -9.50 15.93
N GLN A 43 0.17 -8.34 15.74
CA GLN A 43 -0.51 -7.07 15.53
C GLN A 43 0.14 -6.28 14.39
N PRO A 44 -0.65 -5.48 13.65
CA PRO A 44 -0.08 -4.52 12.71
C PRO A 44 0.73 -3.47 13.48
N VAL A 45 1.86 -3.05 12.89
CA VAL A 45 2.64 -1.91 13.36
C VAL A 45 2.65 -0.89 12.25
N ILE A 46 2.13 0.31 12.53
CA ILE A 46 2.08 1.40 11.56
C ILE A 46 3.15 2.42 11.93
N PHE A 47 4.17 2.53 11.09
CA PHE A 47 5.18 3.59 11.21
C PHE A 47 4.62 4.86 10.58
N SER A 48 4.03 5.70 11.42
CA SER A 48 3.43 6.98 11.05
C SER A 48 4.34 8.10 11.56
N SER A 49 4.85 8.97 10.68
CA SER A 49 5.68 10.10 11.11
C SER A 49 4.88 11.12 11.93
N TYR A 50 3.54 11.10 11.83
CA TYR A 50 2.67 11.86 12.74
C TYR A 50 2.81 11.42 14.21
N GLU A 51 3.16 10.17 14.45
CA GLU A 51 3.30 9.60 15.79
C GLU A 51 4.75 9.60 16.28
N ALA A 52 5.73 9.85 15.41
CA ALA A 52 7.16 9.73 15.75
C ALA A 52 7.56 10.62 16.94
N ASN A 53 6.97 11.82 17.06
CA ASN A 53 7.24 12.74 18.16
C ASN A 53 6.58 12.33 19.48
N SER A 54 5.42 11.66 19.43
CA SER A 54 4.65 11.28 20.63
C SER A 54 4.96 9.85 21.09
N LYS A 55 5.52 9.02 20.22
CA LYS A 55 5.92 7.63 20.45
C LYS A 55 7.35 7.41 19.95
N PRO A 56 8.36 7.77 20.77
CA PRO A 56 9.78 7.66 20.39
C PRO A 56 10.21 6.25 19.96
N ASP A 57 9.51 5.22 20.46
CA ASP A 57 9.73 3.83 20.09
C ASP A 57 9.31 3.50 18.65
N LEU A 58 8.47 4.32 18.02
CA LEU A 58 8.14 4.22 16.59
C LEU A 58 9.09 5.01 15.68
N ASP A 59 9.92 5.90 16.24
CA ASP A 59 10.91 6.66 15.47
C ASP A 59 12.15 5.81 15.14
N ALA A 60 11.97 4.81 14.26
CA ALA A 60 13.02 3.92 13.80
C ALA A 60 13.79 4.50 12.59
N GLU A 61 14.94 3.90 12.25
CA GLU A 61 15.61 4.20 10.98
C GLU A 61 14.69 3.84 9.81
N LEU A 62 14.58 4.71 8.80
CA LEU A 62 13.77 4.43 7.61
C LEU A 62 14.25 3.17 6.88
N ALA A 63 15.55 2.85 6.97
CA ALA A 63 16.08 1.62 6.41
C ALA A 63 15.44 0.37 7.02
N ASP A 64 15.28 0.35 8.35
CA ASP A 64 14.66 -0.76 9.08
C ASP A 64 13.17 -0.89 8.73
N ILE A 65 12.47 0.25 8.63
CA ILE A 65 11.05 0.32 8.26
C ILE A 65 10.85 -0.19 6.82
N CYS A 66 11.67 0.27 5.87
CA CYS A 66 11.60 -0.14 4.46
C CYS A 66 11.90 -1.63 4.27
N ILE A 67 12.88 -2.19 4.99
CA ILE A 67 13.14 -3.63 4.95
C ILE A 67 11.93 -4.39 5.48
N SER A 68 11.37 -3.93 6.60
CA SER A 68 10.25 -4.59 7.29
C SER A 68 8.98 -4.61 6.44
N THR A 69 8.59 -3.47 5.87
CA THR A 69 7.35 -3.36 5.07
C THR A 69 7.40 -4.18 3.78
N SER A 70 8.59 -4.50 3.27
CA SER A 70 8.80 -5.32 2.07
C SER A 70 9.12 -6.80 2.34
N ALA A 71 9.18 -7.22 3.60
CA ALA A 71 9.60 -8.57 3.99
C ALA A 71 8.47 -9.62 3.76
N ALA A 72 8.09 -9.82 2.50
CA ALA A 72 7.02 -10.73 2.07
C ALA A 72 7.29 -12.18 2.53
N PRO A 73 6.37 -12.81 3.29
CA PRO A 73 6.49 -14.20 3.68
C PRO A 73 6.75 -15.10 2.47
N THR A 74 7.59 -16.12 2.64
CA THR A 74 8.10 -17.03 1.60
C THR A 74 9.12 -16.41 0.62
N PHE A 75 9.15 -15.09 0.42
CA PHE A 75 10.11 -14.42 -0.47
C PHE A 75 11.32 -13.88 0.27
N LEU A 76 11.12 -13.21 1.41
CA LEU A 76 12.17 -12.55 2.18
C LEU A 76 12.10 -12.97 3.65
N PRO A 77 13.23 -12.91 4.38
CA PRO A 77 13.25 -13.19 5.80
C PRO A 77 12.50 -12.10 6.58
N ALA A 78 11.86 -12.49 7.69
CA ALA A 78 11.37 -11.53 8.67
C ALA A 78 12.53 -10.67 9.20
N TYR A 79 12.24 -9.43 9.56
CA TYR A 79 13.23 -8.47 10.00
C TYR A 79 13.07 -8.14 11.48
N CYS A 80 14.20 -7.99 12.18
CA CYS A 80 14.20 -7.68 13.60
C CYS A 80 15.18 -6.56 13.90
N PHE A 81 14.72 -5.58 14.67
CA PHE A 81 15.52 -4.48 15.19
C PHE A 81 14.92 -3.99 16.51
N LYS A 82 15.63 -3.08 17.18
CA LYS A 82 15.20 -2.49 18.44
C LYS A 82 15.16 -0.97 18.35
N THR A 83 14.22 -0.39 19.07
CA THR A 83 14.19 1.04 19.39
C THR A 83 14.06 1.19 20.91
N GLN A 84 13.93 2.43 21.38
CA GLN A 84 13.72 2.75 22.78
C GLN A 84 12.46 3.60 22.94
N ASP A 85 11.68 3.32 23.98
CA ASP A 85 10.56 4.16 24.37
C ASP A 85 11.01 5.43 25.13
N ALA A 86 10.05 6.26 25.52
CA ALA A 86 10.30 7.49 26.27
C ALA A 86 10.94 7.25 27.66
N GLN A 87 10.98 6.01 28.16
CA GLN A 87 11.63 5.61 29.40
C GLN A 87 12.98 4.91 29.16
N ASN A 88 13.51 4.97 27.93
CA ASN A 88 14.72 4.28 27.48
C ASN A 88 14.64 2.75 27.60
N LYS A 89 13.43 2.18 27.61
CA LYS A 89 13.25 0.73 27.60
C LYS A 89 13.27 0.24 26.16
N ASP A 90 14.06 -0.82 25.93
CA ASP A 90 14.13 -1.47 24.63
C ASP A 90 12.75 -2.00 24.20
N ARG A 91 12.33 -1.60 23.00
CA ARG A 91 11.23 -2.22 22.26
C ARG A 91 11.82 -3.00 21.09
N GLU A 92 11.55 -4.29 21.04
CA GLU A 92 11.96 -5.16 19.94
C GLU A 92 10.82 -5.33 18.94
N PHE A 93 11.13 -5.19 17.66
CA PHE A 93 10.22 -5.40 16.55
C PHE A 93 10.57 -6.68 15.82
N ASN A 94 9.57 -7.50 15.49
CA ASN A 94 9.74 -8.75 14.74
C ASN A 94 8.79 -8.71 13.54
N LEU A 95 9.22 -8.05 12.47
CA LEU A 95 8.32 -7.55 11.43
C LEU A 95 8.40 -8.36 10.14
N ILE A 96 7.24 -8.44 9.48
CA ILE A 96 7.08 -8.88 8.09
C ILE A 96 6.30 -7.83 7.30
N ASP A 97 6.12 -8.12 6.02
CA ASP A 97 5.48 -7.28 5.01
C ASP A 97 4.19 -6.58 5.47
N GLY A 98 4.06 -5.31 5.08
CA GLY A 98 2.87 -4.50 5.34
C GLY A 98 1.61 -5.00 4.65
N GLY A 99 1.74 -5.72 3.53
CA GLY A 99 0.63 -6.32 2.79
C GLY A 99 -0.16 -7.36 3.58
N VAL A 100 0.45 -7.98 4.59
CA VAL A 100 -0.24 -8.85 5.56
C VAL A 100 -1.23 -8.06 6.41
N ALA A 101 -0.93 -6.80 6.72
CA ALA A 101 -1.81 -5.89 7.47
C ALA A 101 -2.75 -5.10 6.55
N ALA A 102 -2.18 -4.46 5.53
CA ALA A 102 -2.88 -3.55 4.62
C ALA A 102 -2.19 -3.51 3.25
N ASN A 103 -2.60 -4.42 2.35
CA ASN A 103 -2.11 -4.48 0.96
C ASN A 103 -2.55 -3.26 0.12
N ASN A 104 -3.60 -2.55 0.56
CA ASN A 104 -3.97 -1.23 0.08
C ASN A 104 -3.96 -0.26 1.27
N PRO A 105 -2.87 0.51 1.50
CA PRO A 105 -2.72 1.34 2.69
C PRO A 105 -3.56 2.62 2.66
N THR A 106 -4.37 2.84 1.62
CA THR A 106 -5.17 4.07 1.46
C THR A 106 -6.03 4.35 2.70
N LEU A 107 -6.71 3.33 3.23
CA LEU A 107 -7.56 3.49 4.41
C LEU A 107 -6.75 3.80 5.68
N ILE A 108 -5.55 3.22 5.81
CA ILE A 108 -4.64 3.51 6.93
C ILE A 108 -4.16 4.96 6.86
N ALA A 109 -3.78 5.44 5.67
CA ALA A 109 -3.34 6.82 5.45
C ALA A 109 -4.47 7.82 5.79
N ILE A 110 -5.68 7.58 5.28
CA ILE A 110 -6.85 8.40 5.59
C ILE A 110 -7.16 8.39 7.09
N GLY A 111 -7.07 7.22 7.73
CA GLY A 111 -7.27 7.06 9.17
C GLY A 111 -6.27 7.86 10.01
N GLU A 112 -4.98 7.83 9.65
CA GLU A 112 -3.94 8.61 10.33
C GLU A 112 -4.16 10.12 10.18
N VAL A 113 -4.48 10.61 8.97
CA VAL A 113 -4.84 12.03 8.78
C VAL A 113 -6.06 12.41 9.62
N THR A 114 -7.10 11.57 9.64
CA THR A 114 -8.32 11.80 10.42
C THR A 114 -8.04 11.84 11.92
N LYS A 115 -7.15 10.96 12.41
CA LYS A 115 -6.70 10.94 13.80
C LYS A 115 -5.99 12.25 14.18
N GLN A 116 -5.14 12.78 13.30
CA GLN A 116 -4.48 14.08 13.53
C GLN A 116 -5.48 15.25 13.60
N VAL A 117 -6.50 15.24 12.74
CA VAL A 117 -7.61 16.20 12.78
C VAL A 117 -8.36 16.12 14.12
N LEU A 118 -8.66 14.90 14.59
CA LEU A 118 -9.35 14.65 15.86
C LEU A 118 -8.56 15.10 17.08
N MET A 119 -7.24 14.89 17.08
CA MET A 119 -6.35 15.19 18.22
C MET A 119 -6.01 16.68 18.34
N LYS A 120 -6.71 17.57 17.60
CA LYS A 120 -6.61 19.03 17.70
C LYS A 120 -5.21 19.61 17.49
N HIS A 121 -4.47 19.10 16.51
CA HIS A 121 -3.47 19.94 15.85
C HIS A 121 -4.21 20.98 14.99
N GLU A 122 -4.91 21.93 15.65
CA GLU A 122 -5.83 22.91 15.03
C GLU A 122 -5.14 23.76 13.94
N ASP A 123 -3.81 23.86 13.98
CA ASP A 123 -3.01 24.59 12.98
C ASP A 123 -2.79 23.82 11.66
N LEU A 124 -2.96 22.50 11.64
CA LEU A 124 -2.67 21.68 10.46
C LEU A 124 -3.87 21.55 9.50
N PHE A 125 -5.10 21.48 10.03
CA PHE A 125 -6.31 21.23 9.22
C PHE A 125 -7.59 21.83 9.86
N PRO A 126 -8.17 22.91 9.29
CA PRO A 126 -9.48 23.42 9.72
C PRO A 126 -10.62 22.56 9.13
N ILE A 127 -10.61 21.27 9.44
CA ILE A 127 -11.50 20.24 8.91
C ILE A 127 -12.19 19.58 10.10
N LYS A 128 -13.51 19.35 10.03
CA LYS A 128 -14.19 18.57 11.09
C LYS A 128 -13.89 17.08 10.93
N PRO A 129 -13.83 16.30 12.02
CA PRO A 129 -13.77 14.85 11.93
C PRO A 129 -14.88 14.33 11.01
N MET A 130 -14.53 13.42 10.08
CA MET A 130 -15.42 12.85 9.05
C MET A 130 -15.76 13.75 7.84
N GLU A 131 -15.16 14.94 7.69
CA GLU A 131 -15.23 15.70 6.41
C GLU A 131 -14.26 15.14 5.35
N TYR A 132 -14.41 13.86 4.97
CA TYR A 132 -13.57 13.26 3.91
C TYR A 132 -13.71 13.97 2.55
N GLY A 133 -14.78 14.74 2.34
CA GLY A 133 -14.97 15.56 1.13
C GLY A 133 -14.01 16.75 0.97
N ARG A 134 -13.01 16.86 1.85
CA ARG A 134 -11.86 17.75 1.68
C ARG A 134 -10.56 16.99 1.40
N PHE A 135 -10.59 15.66 1.41
CA PHE A 135 -9.42 14.85 1.11
C PHE A 135 -9.32 14.63 -0.40
N LEU A 136 -8.18 15.04 -0.95
CA LEU A 136 -7.80 14.68 -2.30
C LEU A 136 -6.87 13.46 -2.23
N VAL A 137 -7.34 12.31 -2.73
CA VAL A 137 -6.66 11.02 -2.58
C VAL A 137 -6.34 10.42 -3.94
N ILE A 138 -5.06 10.12 -4.16
CA ILE A 138 -4.59 9.30 -5.28
C ILE A 138 -4.11 7.98 -4.71
N SER A 139 -4.72 6.88 -5.15
CA SER A 139 -4.32 5.53 -4.80
C SER A 139 -3.79 4.82 -6.04
N LEU A 140 -2.54 4.35 -5.96
CA LEU A 140 -1.85 3.70 -7.08
C LEU A 140 -1.65 2.23 -6.73
N GLY A 141 -2.17 1.34 -7.56
CA GLY A 141 -1.91 -0.09 -7.45
C GLY A 141 -0.76 -0.53 -8.35
N THR A 142 -0.20 -1.70 -8.05
CA THR A 142 0.87 -2.34 -8.82
C THR A 142 0.33 -3.29 -9.91
N GLY A 143 -0.98 -3.28 -10.12
CA GLY A 143 -1.70 -4.21 -10.97
C GLY A 143 -1.91 -5.59 -10.34
N ASN A 144 -2.86 -6.33 -10.90
CA ASN A 144 -3.25 -7.68 -10.53
C ASN A 144 -3.14 -8.60 -11.74
N ALA A 145 -2.90 -9.88 -11.47
CA ALA A 145 -3.04 -10.91 -12.49
C ALA A 145 -4.47 -10.86 -13.07
N LYS A 146 -4.57 -11.03 -14.39
CA LYS A 146 -5.85 -11.16 -15.07
C LYS A 146 -6.61 -12.32 -14.43
N ASN A 147 -7.77 -12.02 -13.83
CA ASN A 147 -8.62 -12.99 -13.15
C ASN A 147 -9.28 -13.93 -14.17
N GLU A 148 -8.53 -14.88 -14.71
CA GLU A 148 -9.02 -15.91 -15.64
C GLU A 148 -9.50 -17.17 -14.90
N GLY A 149 -10.24 -17.01 -13.79
CA GLY A 149 -10.77 -18.16 -13.04
C GLY A 149 -9.67 -19.11 -12.55
N LYS A 150 -8.54 -18.56 -12.09
CA LYS A 150 -7.32 -19.27 -11.68
C LYS A 150 -7.60 -20.46 -10.77
N TYR A 151 -8.60 -20.33 -9.89
CA TYR A 151 -9.06 -21.39 -8.99
C TYR A 151 -10.58 -21.54 -9.08
N ASN A 152 -11.09 -22.75 -8.80
CA ASN A 152 -12.52 -22.99 -8.63
C ASN A 152 -12.80 -23.93 -7.45
N ALA A 153 -14.05 -23.92 -6.98
CA ALA A 153 -14.46 -24.70 -5.81
C ALA A 153 -14.24 -26.21 -5.98
N LYS A 154 -14.40 -26.76 -7.19
CA LYS A 154 -14.17 -28.21 -7.44
C LYS A 154 -12.69 -28.59 -7.31
N MET A 155 -11.79 -27.70 -7.69
CA MET A 155 -10.35 -27.85 -7.48
C MET A 155 -10.02 -27.73 -5.99
N ALA A 156 -10.44 -26.63 -5.35
CA ALA A 156 -10.13 -26.32 -3.96
C ALA A 156 -10.75 -27.29 -2.96
N ALA A 157 -11.87 -27.94 -3.29
CA ALA A 157 -12.49 -28.99 -2.45
C ALA A 157 -11.56 -30.20 -2.20
N LYS A 158 -10.54 -30.38 -3.04
CA LYS A 158 -9.54 -31.44 -2.90
C LYS A 158 -8.23 -30.95 -2.27
N TRP A 159 -8.13 -29.67 -1.94
CA TRP A 159 -6.90 -29.07 -1.42
C TRP A 159 -6.73 -29.34 0.06
N GLY A 160 -5.55 -29.88 0.42
CA GLY A 160 -5.04 -29.88 1.79
C GLY A 160 -4.12 -28.68 2.05
N LEU A 161 -3.45 -28.67 3.20
CA LEU A 161 -2.54 -27.60 3.63
C LEU A 161 -1.50 -27.22 2.55
N LEU A 162 -0.87 -28.23 1.93
CA LEU A 162 0.17 -27.99 0.92
C LEU A 162 -0.37 -27.31 -0.34
N SER A 163 -1.57 -27.67 -0.80
CA SER A 163 -2.17 -27.07 -1.99
C SER A 163 -2.61 -25.63 -1.75
N TRP A 164 -3.10 -25.32 -0.53
CA TRP A 164 -3.41 -23.94 -0.16
C TRP A 164 -2.17 -23.04 -0.02
N LEU A 165 -1.04 -23.61 0.40
CA LEU A 165 0.24 -22.90 0.53
C LEU A 165 1.04 -22.84 -0.77
N THR A 166 0.89 -23.85 -1.62
CA THR A 166 1.65 -24.00 -2.87
C THR A 166 0.80 -24.69 -3.94
N HIS A 167 0.46 -23.95 -4.99
CA HIS A 167 -0.20 -24.48 -6.19
C HIS A 167 0.31 -23.74 -7.42
N ASP A 168 0.78 -24.45 -8.44
CA ASP A 168 1.24 -23.87 -9.72
C ASP A 168 2.14 -22.62 -9.57
N ASN A 169 3.19 -22.74 -8.76
CA ASN A 169 4.14 -21.65 -8.44
C ASN A 169 3.51 -20.40 -7.80
N SER A 170 2.35 -20.54 -7.17
CA SER A 170 1.67 -19.50 -6.41
C SER A 170 1.30 -19.98 -5.01
N THR A 171 0.88 -19.04 -4.17
CA THR A 171 0.39 -19.32 -2.81
C THR A 171 -1.07 -18.87 -2.70
N PRO A 172 -2.03 -19.74 -3.05
CA PRO A 172 -3.44 -19.37 -3.17
C PRO A 172 -4.03 -18.64 -1.96
N ILE A 173 -3.68 -19.08 -0.74
CA ILE A 173 -4.21 -18.47 0.47
C ILE A 173 -3.70 -17.04 0.70
N ILE A 174 -2.43 -16.77 0.39
CA ILE A 174 -1.85 -15.42 0.51
C ILE A 174 -2.46 -14.52 -0.56
N GLU A 175 -2.56 -15.00 -1.81
CA GLU A 175 -3.21 -14.26 -2.89
C GLU A 175 -4.65 -13.89 -2.53
N ALA A 176 -5.43 -14.85 -2.01
CA ALA A 176 -6.82 -14.62 -1.62
C ALA A 176 -6.95 -13.56 -0.52
N PHE A 177 -6.15 -13.63 0.55
CA PHE A 177 -6.19 -12.64 1.63
C PHE A 177 -5.71 -11.27 1.16
N ASN A 178 -4.64 -11.19 0.36
CA ASN A 178 -4.11 -9.94 -0.16
C ASN A 178 -5.08 -9.25 -1.12
N GLN A 179 -5.73 -10.03 -2.00
CA GLN A 179 -6.74 -9.51 -2.92
C GLN A 179 -7.98 -9.03 -2.14
N ALA A 180 -8.48 -9.85 -1.21
CA ALA A 180 -9.62 -9.48 -0.38
C ALA A 180 -9.34 -8.20 0.45
N SER A 181 -8.13 -8.07 1.00
CA SER A 181 -7.70 -6.86 1.73
C SER A 181 -7.74 -5.61 0.84
N ALA A 182 -7.23 -5.70 -0.39
CA ALA A 182 -7.24 -4.59 -1.33
C ALA A 182 -8.64 -4.21 -1.81
N ASP A 183 -9.45 -5.20 -2.19
CA ASP A 183 -10.82 -5.01 -2.71
C ASP A 183 -11.74 -4.40 -1.65
N MET A 184 -11.60 -4.82 -0.38
CA MET A 184 -12.40 -4.26 0.72
C MET A 184 -12.06 -2.79 1.00
N VAL A 185 -10.81 -2.38 0.82
CA VAL A 185 -10.41 -0.97 0.94
C VAL A 185 -11.00 -0.16 -0.22
N ASP A 186 -10.96 -0.67 -1.44
CA ASP A 186 -11.54 0.01 -2.60
C ASP A 186 -13.07 0.11 -2.49
N TYR A 187 -13.74 -0.94 -2.00
CA TYR A 187 -15.16 -0.93 -1.64
C TYR A 187 -15.46 0.18 -0.62
N HIS A 188 -14.71 0.21 0.49
CA HIS A 188 -14.93 1.18 1.56
C HIS A 188 -14.76 2.62 1.06
N ASN A 189 -13.65 2.90 0.36
CA ASN A 189 -13.37 4.22 -0.20
C ASN A 189 -14.46 4.64 -1.19
N PHE A 190 -14.87 3.75 -2.09
CA PHE A 190 -15.95 4.06 -3.03
C PHE A 190 -17.24 4.46 -2.31
N VAL A 191 -17.67 3.69 -1.30
CA VAL A 191 -18.90 3.96 -0.55
C VAL A 191 -18.79 5.31 0.19
N VAL A 192 -17.69 5.56 0.89
CA VAL A 192 -17.51 6.78 1.69
C VAL A 192 -17.44 8.03 0.81
N PHE A 193 -16.59 8.05 -0.22
CA PHE A 193 -16.46 9.21 -1.10
C PHE A 193 -17.74 9.48 -1.90
N LYS A 194 -18.46 8.43 -2.32
CA LYS A 194 -19.75 8.57 -3.00
C LYS A 194 -20.85 9.09 -2.06
N ALA A 195 -20.92 8.59 -0.83
CA ALA A 195 -21.88 9.07 0.17
C ALA A 195 -21.68 10.56 0.50
N LEU A 196 -20.44 11.05 0.41
CA LEU A 196 -20.07 12.44 0.65
C LEU A 196 -20.07 13.32 -0.61
N GLN A 197 -20.59 12.81 -1.74
CA GLN A 197 -20.63 13.53 -3.03
C GLN A 197 -19.27 14.10 -3.45
N SER A 198 -18.21 13.34 -3.17
CA SER A 198 -16.80 13.73 -3.38
C SER A 198 -16.06 12.66 -4.18
N ASP A 199 -16.77 11.96 -5.06
CA ASP A 199 -16.26 10.81 -5.79
C ASP A 199 -15.25 11.19 -6.89
N ASP A 200 -15.12 12.46 -7.21
CA ASP A 200 -14.08 13.03 -8.06
C ASP A 200 -12.76 13.30 -7.32
N GLN A 201 -12.78 13.29 -5.98
CA GLN A 201 -11.61 13.51 -5.13
C GLN A 201 -10.83 12.23 -4.80
N TYR A 202 -11.37 11.05 -5.13
CA TYR A 202 -10.70 9.76 -5.02
C TYR A 202 -10.36 9.22 -6.42
N LEU A 203 -9.07 9.15 -6.74
CA LEU A 203 -8.56 8.56 -7.97
C LEU A 203 -7.80 7.26 -7.66
N ARG A 204 -8.33 6.13 -8.10
CA ARG A 204 -7.65 4.83 -8.06
C ARG A 204 -7.17 4.47 -9.46
N ILE A 205 -5.86 4.22 -9.61
CA ILE A 205 -5.25 3.75 -10.86
C ILE A 205 -4.74 2.33 -10.63
N GLN A 206 -5.30 1.38 -11.36
CA GLN A 206 -5.03 -0.05 -11.21
C GLN A 206 -5.12 -0.77 -12.56
N ASP A 207 -4.31 -1.80 -12.76
CA ASP A 207 -4.38 -2.67 -13.94
C ASP A 207 -4.71 -4.12 -13.53
N ASP A 208 -5.90 -4.62 -13.87
CA ASP A 208 -6.29 -6.00 -13.53
C ASP A 208 -6.11 -6.97 -14.71
N THR A 209 -5.16 -6.68 -15.60
CA THR A 209 -4.97 -7.40 -16.86
C THR A 209 -3.57 -7.98 -17.04
N LEU A 210 -2.75 -8.01 -15.99
CA LEU A 210 -1.38 -8.53 -16.06
C LEU A 210 -1.39 -10.04 -16.35
N THR A 211 -0.47 -10.50 -17.18
CA THR A 211 -0.36 -11.93 -17.55
C THR A 211 1.08 -12.40 -17.54
N GLY A 212 1.31 -13.68 -17.28
CA GLY A 212 2.64 -14.29 -17.30
C GLY A 212 3.58 -13.62 -16.30
N ASN A 213 4.82 -13.36 -16.71
CA ASN A 213 5.84 -12.77 -15.84
C ASN A 213 5.50 -11.36 -15.34
N LEU A 214 4.65 -10.61 -16.08
CA LEU A 214 4.22 -9.27 -15.66
C LEU A 214 3.36 -9.31 -14.39
N ALA A 215 2.70 -10.43 -14.12
CA ALA A 215 1.89 -10.62 -12.92
C ALA A 215 2.70 -11.19 -11.73
N SER A 216 4.00 -11.48 -11.92
CA SER A 216 4.86 -11.97 -10.85
C SER A 216 5.45 -10.81 -10.04
N VAL A 217 5.49 -11.01 -8.73
CA VAL A 217 6.03 -10.03 -7.77
C VAL A 217 7.56 -10.00 -7.71
N ASP A 218 8.25 -11.01 -8.28
CA ASP A 218 9.69 -11.22 -8.04
C ASP A 218 10.53 -11.51 -9.29
N ILE A 219 9.95 -11.43 -10.49
CA ILE A 219 10.71 -11.55 -11.75
C ILE A 219 11.31 -10.20 -12.13
N ALA A 220 12.58 -9.98 -11.73
CA ALA A 220 13.34 -8.76 -11.99
C ALA A 220 14.24 -8.82 -13.25
N THR A 221 13.84 -9.57 -14.29
CA THR A 221 14.59 -9.57 -15.56
C THR A 221 14.42 -8.25 -16.29
N LYS A 222 15.43 -7.82 -17.07
CA LYS A 222 15.38 -6.58 -17.85
C LYS A 222 14.12 -6.51 -18.73
N GLU A 223 13.79 -7.61 -19.41
CA GLU A 223 12.59 -7.71 -20.25
C GLU A 223 11.30 -7.51 -19.45
N ASN A 224 11.17 -8.13 -18.26
CA ASN A 224 9.98 -7.97 -17.44
C ASN A 224 9.83 -6.54 -16.92
N LEU A 225 10.93 -5.93 -16.46
CA LEU A 225 10.93 -4.55 -15.96
C LEU A 225 10.57 -3.55 -17.07
N GLU A 226 11.12 -3.70 -18.28
CA GLU A 226 10.74 -2.88 -19.44
C GLU A 226 9.27 -3.13 -19.84
N GLY A 227 8.80 -4.37 -19.72
CA GLY A 227 7.39 -4.71 -19.91
C GLY A 227 6.46 -3.99 -18.93
N LEU A 228 6.81 -3.94 -17.64
CA LEU A 228 6.08 -3.21 -16.61
C LEU A 228 6.05 -1.70 -16.86
N VAL A 229 7.15 -1.11 -17.35
CA VAL A 229 7.16 0.30 -17.78
C VAL A 229 6.14 0.54 -18.88
N LYS A 230 6.12 -0.30 -19.92
CA LYS A 230 5.14 -0.19 -21.01
C LYS A 230 3.70 -0.39 -20.54
N VAL A 231 3.48 -1.23 -19.53
CA VAL A 231 2.15 -1.37 -18.89
C VAL A 231 1.75 -0.04 -18.25
N GLY A 232 2.62 0.57 -17.45
CA GLY A 232 2.36 1.87 -16.80
C GLY A 232 2.10 2.98 -17.82
N GLU A 233 2.88 3.05 -18.89
CA GLU A 233 2.67 4.01 -20.00
C GLU A 233 1.28 3.83 -20.64
N ARG A 234 0.89 2.59 -20.97
CA ARG A 234 -0.44 2.31 -21.52
C ARG A 234 -1.56 2.61 -20.53
N LEU A 235 -1.32 2.41 -19.24
CA LEU A 235 -2.31 2.65 -18.19
C LEU A 235 -2.71 4.13 -18.13
N LEU A 236 -1.82 5.05 -18.50
CA LEU A 236 -2.13 6.49 -18.61
C LEU A 236 -3.22 6.76 -19.65
N ASP A 237 -3.22 6.04 -20.77
CA ASP A 237 -4.17 6.25 -21.87
C ASP A 237 -5.46 5.42 -21.70
N LYS A 238 -5.51 4.48 -20.73
CA LYS A 238 -6.75 3.77 -20.38
C LYS A 238 -7.78 4.75 -19.76
N PRO A 239 -9.09 4.48 -19.92
CA PRO A 239 -10.14 5.24 -19.25
C PRO A 239 -9.94 5.25 -17.73
N ALA A 240 -10.20 6.38 -17.09
CA ALA A 240 -10.31 6.43 -15.64
C ALA A 240 -11.46 5.53 -15.19
N SER A 241 -11.20 4.69 -14.21
CA SER A 241 -12.14 3.64 -13.78
C SER A 241 -12.46 3.69 -12.29
N LYS A 242 -13.64 3.20 -11.92
CA LYS A 242 -14.07 2.99 -10.53
C LYS A 242 -14.48 1.54 -10.35
N ILE A 243 -14.35 1.03 -9.12
CA ILE A 243 -14.84 -0.30 -8.78
C ILE A 243 -16.36 -0.35 -8.96
N ASN A 244 -16.86 -1.31 -9.74
CA ASN A 244 -18.26 -1.67 -9.76
C ASN A 244 -18.51 -2.66 -8.62
N LEU A 245 -19.23 -2.23 -7.58
CA LEU A 245 -19.44 -3.04 -6.37
C LEU A 245 -20.22 -4.34 -6.62
N ASP A 246 -21.10 -4.35 -7.63
CA ASP A 246 -21.91 -5.54 -7.93
C ASP A 246 -21.09 -6.61 -8.64
N LYS A 247 -20.13 -6.20 -9.46
CA LYS A 247 -19.30 -7.10 -10.28
C LYS A 247 -17.91 -7.37 -9.70
N GLY A 248 -17.45 -6.55 -8.75
CA GLY A 248 -16.10 -6.63 -8.19
C GLY A 248 -14.99 -6.34 -9.20
N VAL A 249 -15.29 -5.59 -10.28
CA VAL A 249 -14.34 -5.22 -11.32
C VAL A 249 -14.34 -3.72 -11.57
N TYR A 250 -13.21 -3.19 -12.02
CA TYR A 250 -13.10 -1.78 -12.39
C TYR A 250 -13.78 -1.52 -13.75
N GLU A 251 -14.66 -0.52 -13.78
CA GLU A 251 -15.34 -0.08 -14.99
C GLU A 251 -15.02 1.39 -15.27
N ALA A 252 -14.96 1.74 -16.57
CA ALA A 252 -14.72 3.10 -17.00
C ALA A 252 -15.80 4.05 -16.47
N VAL A 253 -15.38 5.20 -15.95
CA VAL A 253 -16.29 6.26 -15.51
C VAL A 253 -16.84 6.97 -16.74
N GLU A 254 -18.16 7.05 -16.86
CA GLU A 254 -18.81 7.79 -17.94
C GLU A 254 -18.33 9.25 -17.95
N ASN A 255 -17.86 9.73 -19.11
CA ASN A 255 -17.25 11.06 -19.28
C ASN A 255 -16.05 11.36 -18.34
N GLY A 256 -15.42 10.34 -17.74
CA GLY A 256 -14.30 10.52 -16.80
C GLY A 256 -12.96 10.86 -17.45
N GLY A 257 -12.84 10.65 -18.76
CA GLY A 257 -11.60 10.77 -19.53
C GLY A 257 -10.63 9.63 -19.26
N THR A 258 -9.37 9.84 -19.59
CA THR A 258 -8.25 8.91 -19.35
C THR A 258 -7.62 9.11 -17.98
N ASN A 259 -6.85 8.12 -17.51
CA ASN A 259 -6.04 8.26 -16.29
C ASN A 259 -5.08 9.45 -16.37
N LYS A 260 -4.49 9.71 -17.54
CA LYS A 260 -3.62 10.87 -17.81
C LYS A 260 -4.34 12.19 -17.60
N GLU A 261 -5.58 12.30 -18.08
CA GLU A 261 -6.38 13.51 -17.90
C GLU A 261 -6.79 13.69 -16.44
N ALA A 262 -7.18 12.61 -15.75
CA ALA A 262 -7.47 12.64 -14.32
C ALA A 262 -6.24 13.09 -13.50
N LEU A 263 -5.06 12.53 -13.77
CA LEU A 263 -3.81 12.94 -13.13
C LEU A 263 -3.47 14.41 -13.40
N ARG A 264 -3.71 14.92 -14.62
CA ARG A 264 -3.55 16.36 -14.93
C ARG A 264 -4.48 17.24 -14.11
N ARG A 265 -5.73 16.83 -13.91
CA ARG A 265 -6.69 17.55 -13.04
C ARG A 265 -6.18 17.57 -11.59
N PHE A 266 -5.78 16.43 -11.05
CA PHE A 266 -5.21 16.34 -9.69
C PHE A 266 -3.95 17.19 -9.55
N ALA A 267 -3.03 17.14 -10.52
CA ALA A 267 -1.81 17.95 -10.51
C ALA A 267 -2.11 19.46 -10.49
N LYS A 268 -3.13 19.91 -11.24
CA LYS A 268 -3.60 21.29 -11.20
C LYS A 268 -4.11 21.66 -9.80
N THR A 269 -5.00 20.85 -9.21
CA THR A 269 -5.55 21.08 -7.88
C THR A 269 -4.46 21.17 -6.82
N LEU A 270 -3.49 20.24 -6.84
CA LEU A 270 -2.35 20.24 -5.92
C LEU A 270 -1.47 21.50 -6.10
N SER A 271 -1.22 21.92 -7.34
CA SER A 271 -0.45 23.14 -7.62
C SER A 271 -1.17 24.40 -7.13
N ASP A 272 -2.48 24.50 -7.35
CA ASP A 272 -3.28 25.65 -6.96
C ASP A 272 -3.38 25.75 -5.43
N GLU A 273 -3.62 24.62 -4.75
CA GLU A 273 -3.65 24.55 -3.28
C GLU A 273 -2.31 24.96 -2.67
N ARG A 274 -1.18 24.50 -3.24
CA ARG A 274 0.15 24.93 -2.78
C ARG A 274 0.35 26.44 -2.94
N LYS A 275 0.02 27.01 -4.10
CA LYS A 275 0.13 28.45 -4.36
C LYS A 275 -0.73 29.25 -3.39
N PHE A 276 -1.96 28.80 -3.14
CA PHE A 276 -2.86 29.43 -2.20
C PHE A 276 -2.28 29.46 -0.77
N ARG A 277 -1.74 28.34 -0.28
CA ARG A 277 -1.10 28.27 1.05
C ARG A 277 0.15 29.15 1.17
N GLN A 278 0.92 29.29 0.09
CA GLN A 278 2.11 30.16 0.07
C GLN A 278 1.77 31.65 -0.04
N SER A 279 0.54 31.99 -0.44
CA SER A 279 0.07 33.37 -0.55
C SER A 279 -0.59 33.91 0.73
N LYS A 280 -0.84 33.05 1.71
CA LYS A 280 -1.29 33.42 3.05
C LYS A 280 -0.10 33.73 3.95
#